data_AF-A0A8J5W6M8-F1
#
_entry.id   AF-A0A8J5W6M8-F1
#
_cell.length_a   1.000
_cell.length_b   1.000
_cell.length_c   1.000
_cell.angle_alpha   90.00
_cell.angle_beta   90.00
_cell.angle_gamma   90.00
#
_symmetry.space_group_name_H-M   'P 1'
#
loop_
_entity.id
_entity.type
_entity.pdbx_description
1 polymer ?
#
loop_
_entity_poly.entity_id
_entity_poly.type
_entity_poly.pdbx_seq_one_letter_code
_entity_poly.pdbx_strand_id
1 'polypeptide(L)'
;MSSSGGFSISENGGTLEHGSPSRDRLIYVMTQLIGHHVDVHVKNGSIIAGIFHATNSDEDFVGIVMKMAQVRKAGSVRRQKMLLM
;
A
#
# COMPACT_ATOMS: atom_id res chain seq x y z
N MET A 1 -24.10 -0.94 24.40
CA MET A 1 -23.03 -0.04 24.87
C MET A 1 -21.80 -0.90 25.04
N SER A 2 -20.82 -0.81 24.15
CA SER A 2 -19.56 -1.54 24.29
C SER A 2 -18.44 -0.51 24.34
N SER A 3 -17.88 -0.30 25.53
CA SER A 3 -16.64 0.43 25.70
C SER A 3 -15.47 -0.51 25.37
N SER A 4 -14.48 -0.02 24.64
CA SER A 4 -13.18 -0.68 24.52
C SER A 4 -12.10 0.34 24.85
N GLY A 5 -11.28 -0.03 25.84
CA GLY A 5 -10.50 0.86 26.69
C GLY A 5 -9.42 1.69 26.01
N GLY A 6 -9.13 2.83 26.64
CA GLY A 6 -7.97 3.65 26.33
C GLY A 6 -6.68 2.95 26.74
N PHE A 7 -5.68 3.02 25.87
CA PHE A 7 -4.32 2.59 26.17
C PHE A 7 -3.61 3.71 26.94
N SER A 8 -3.26 3.43 28.20
CA SER A 8 -2.33 4.25 28.99
C SER A 8 -0.90 3.79 28.73
N ILE A 9 -0.01 4.73 28.37
CA ILE A 9 1.44 4.49 28.30
C ILE A 9 2.13 5.31 29.39
N SER A 10 3.00 4.60 30.12
CA SER A 10 3.81 5.04 31.26
C SER A 10 4.92 6.01 30.85
N GLU A 11 5.24 6.91 31.77
CA GLU A 11 6.37 7.85 31.72
C GLU A 11 7.71 7.15 31.46
N ASN A 12 8.33 7.43 30.32
CA ASN A 12 9.74 7.85 30.18
C ASN A 12 10.16 7.91 28.70
N GLY A 13 10.37 9.13 28.20
CA GLY A 13 11.36 9.42 27.15
C GLY A 13 11.08 8.91 25.74
N GLY A 14 10.11 9.52 25.06
CA GLY A 14 9.94 9.42 23.61
C GLY A 14 8.48 9.55 23.24
N THR A 15 8.07 10.71 22.71
CA THR A 15 6.77 10.84 22.05
C THR A 15 6.81 9.95 20.82
N LEU A 16 6.47 8.68 20.99
CA LEU A 16 6.08 7.84 19.87
C LEU A 16 4.79 8.48 19.38
N GLU A 17 4.90 9.34 18.36
CA GLU A 17 3.77 9.82 17.59
C GLU A 17 3.04 8.57 17.09
N HIS A 18 2.08 8.10 17.88
CA HIS A 18 1.27 6.95 17.54
C HIS A 18 0.45 7.40 16.34
N GLY A 19 0.74 6.80 15.18
CA GLY A 19 -0.09 6.97 14.00
C GLY A 19 -1.56 6.78 14.40
N SER A 20 -2.47 7.48 13.72
CA SER A 20 -3.89 7.27 13.99
C SER A 20 -4.23 5.78 13.85
N PRO A 21 -5.12 5.20 14.68
CA PRO A 21 -5.44 3.77 14.60
C PRO A 21 -5.91 3.32 13.20
N SER A 22 -6.50 4.25 12.42
CA SER A 22 -6.86 4.03 11.03
C SER A 22 -5.64 3.88 10.11
N ARG A 23 -4.58 4.67 10.32
CA ARG A 23 -3.31 4.57 9.61
C ARG A 23 -2.59 3.26 9.94
N ASP A 24 -2.51 2.89 11.21
CA ASP A 24 -1.87 1.64 11.61
C ASP A 24 -2.58 0.43 10.98
N ARG A 25 -3.92 0.45 10.96
CA ARG A 25 -4.71 -0.56 10.26
C ARG A 25 -4.48 -0.55 8.76
N LEU A 26 -4.36 0.62 8.13
CA LEU A 26 -4.04 0.72 6.70
C LEU A 26 -2.66 0.12 6.39
N ILE A 27 -1.64 0.46 7.18
CA ILE A 27 -0.29 -0.09 7.05
C ILE A 27 -0.33 -1.61 7.21
N TYR A 28 -1.05 -2.12 8.21
CA TYR A 28 -1.22 -3.56 8.41
C TYR A 28 -1.83 -4.23 7.17
N VAL A 29 -2.94 -3.70 6.63
CA VAL A 29 -3.58 -4.25 5.42
C VAL A 29 -2.62 -4.20 4.22
N MET A 30 -1.92 -3.08 4.02
CA MET A 30 -0.97 -2.92 2.92
C MET A 30 0.22 -3.88 3.02
N THR A 31 0.74 -4.11 4.23
CA THR A 31 1.85 -5.06 4.45
C THR A 31 1.45 -6.50 4.18
N GLN A 32 0.18 -6.88 4.39
CA GLN A 32 -0.31 -8.22 4.00
C GLN A 32 -0.30 -8.45 2.49
N LEU A 33 -0.20 -7.40 1.67
CA LEU A 33 -0.13 -7.52 0.22
C LEU A 33 1.31 -7.68 -0.30
N ILE A 34 2.34 -7.62 0.55
CA ILE A 34 3.74 -7.82 0.14
C ILE A 34 3.91 -9.21 -0.47
N GLY A 35 4.55 -9.27 -1.62
CA GLY A 35 4.75 -10.49 -2.41
C GLY A 35 3.59 -10.82 -3.35
N HIS A 36 2.44 -10.16 -3.22
CA HIS A 36 1.30 -10.35 -4.11
C HIS A 36 1.36 -9.46 -5.34
N HIS A 37 0.78 -9.93 -6.44
CA HIS A 37 0.56 -9.14 -7.63
C HIS A 37 -0.64 -8.21 -7.41
N VAL A 38 -0.45 -6.90 -7.59
CA VAL A 38 -1.45 -5.86 -7.33
C VAL A 38 -1.61 -4.93 -8.54
N ASP A 39 -2.82 -4.40 -8.70
CA ASP A 39 -3.17 -3.39 -9.70
C ASP A 39 -3.45 -2.04 -9.01
N VAL A 40 -2.55 -1.08 -9.20
CA VAL A 40 -2.60 0.24 -8.56
C VAL A 40 -3.21 1.26 -9.51
N HIS A 41 -4.31 1.86 -9.10
CA HIS A 41 -4.99 2.90 -9.85
C HIS A 41 -4.38 4.26 -9.52
N VAL A 42 -3.91 4.99 -10.54
CA VAL A 42 -3.29 6.31 -10.39
C VAL A 42 -4.32 7.39 -10.73
N LYS A 43 -4.19 8.59 -10.13
CA LYS A 43 -5.10 9.73 -10.33
C LYS A 43 -5.32 10.12 -11.80
N ASN A 44 -4.37 9.81 -12.68
CA ASN A 44 -4.47 10.05 -14.12
C ASN A 44 -5.25 8.96 -14.88
N GLY A 45 -5.89 8.02 -14.18
CA GLY A 45 -6.66 6.91 -14.76
C GLY A 45 -5.82 5.76 -15.32
N SER A 46 -4.48 5.81 -15.22
CA SER A 46 -3.62 4.68 -15.59
C SER A 46 -3.58 3.63 -14.48
N ILE A 47 -3.34 2.38 -14.86
CA ILE A 47 -3.14 1.27 -13.93
C ILE A 47 -1.67 0.86 -13.96
N ILE A 48 -1.05 0.73 -12.78
CA ILE A 48 0.30 0.17 -12.63
C ILE A 48 0.15 -1.21 -11.99
N ALA A 49 0.50 -2.25 -12.74
CA ALA A 49 0.42 -3.64 -12.30
C ALA A 49 1.81 -4.17 -11.94
N GLY A 50 1.95 -4.98 -10.89
CA GLY A 50 3.23 -5.58 -10.50
C GLY A 50 3.20 -6.22 -9.12
N ILE A 51 4.35 -6.69 -8.64
CA ILE A 51 4.47 -7.34 -7.32
C ILE A 51 4.72 -6.28 -6.25
N PHE A 52 3.86 -6.18 -5.24
CA PHE A 52 4.07 -5.28 -4.11
C PHE A 52 5.30 -5.75 -3.32
N HIS A 53 6.34 -4.93 -3.24
CA HIS A 53 7.61 -5.29 -2.62
C HIS A 53 7.82 -4.70 -1.22
N ALA A 54 7.55 -3.41 -1.04
CA ALA A 54 7.78 -2.72 0.22
C ALA A 54 6.90 -1.46 0.31
N THR A 55 6.61 -1.02 1.53
CA THR A 55 5.85 0.21 1.81
C THR A 55 6.59 1.07 2.83
N ASN A 56 6.55 2.38 2.67
CA ASN A 56 7.03 3.35 3.67
C ASN A 56 5.80 4.05 4.29
N SER A 57 5.83 4.26 5.60
CA SER A 57 4.79 4.95 6.37
C SER A 57 5.26 6.33 6.82
N ASP A 58 5.73 7.17 5.89
CA ASP A 58 6.11 8.56 6.16
C ASP A 58 4.90 9.43 6.48
N GLU A 59 5.10 10.52 7.21
CA GLU A 59 4.04 11.23 7.95
C GLU A 59 2.82 11.64 7.11
N ASP A 60 2.97 11.89 5.82
CA ASP A 60 1.85 12.35 4.99
C ASP A 60 1.25 11.28 4.05
N PHE A 61 2.04 10.28 3.62
CA PHE A 61 1.60 9.30 2.63
C PHE A 61 2.25 7.93 2.79
N VAL A 62 1.44 6.87 2.64
CA VAL A 62 1.93 5.50 2.53
C VAL A 62 2.50 5.29 1.12
N GLY A 63 3.82 5.39 0.98
CA GLY A 63 4.53 5.14 -0.26
C GLY A 63 4.69 3.64 -0.53
N ILE A 64 4.63 3.21 -1.79
CA ILE A 64 4.77 1.81 -2.18
C ILE A 64 5.86 1.61 -3.23
N VAL A 65 6.55 0.48 -3.15
CA VAL A 65 7.54 0.01 -4.11
C VAL A 65 7.06 -1.31 -4.72
N MET A 66 7.10 -1.41 -6.05
CA MET A 66 6.66 -2.59 -6.79
C MET A 66 7.78 -3.16 -7.67
N LYS A 67 7.86 -4.48 -7.78
CA LYS A 67 8.73 -5.19 -8.74
C LYS A 67 7.94 -5.58 -10.00
N MET A 68 8.64 -5.64 -11.13
CA MET A 68 8.04 -5.98 -12.44
C MET A 68 6.87 -5.07 -12.83
N ALA A 69 6.93 -3.80 -12.43
CA ALA A 69 5.86 -2.85 -12.63
C ALA A 69 5.63 -2.56 -14.12
N GLN A 70 4.39 -2.67 -14.58
CA GLN A 70 3.96 -2.38 -15.94
C GLN A 70 2.82 -1.37 -15.93
N VAL A 71 3.00 -0.28 -16.67
CA VAL A 71 1.96 0.76 -16.82
C VAL A 71 1.02 0.38 -17.96
N ARG A 72 -0.25 0.20 -17.62
CA ARG A 72 -1.38 0.10 -18.54
C ARG A 72 -2.06 1.46 -18.62
N LYS A 73 -1.82 2.20 -19.71
CA LYS A 73 -2.59 3.40 -20.02
C LYS A 73 -3.95 2.99 -20.57
N ALA A 74 -5.03 3.61 -20.07
CA ALA A 74 -6.30 3.58 -20.77
C ALA A 74 -6.07 4.14 -22.20
N GLY A 75 -6.10 3.27 -23.21
CA GLY A 75 -5.94 3.66 -24.62
C GLY A 75 -4.69 3.16 -25.36
N SER A 76 -3.82 2.32 -24.78
CA SER A 76 -2.75 1.68 -25.56
C SER A 76 -2.88 0.15 -25.52
N VAL A 77 -3.49 -0.39 -26.58
CA VAL A 77 -3.44 -1.82 -26.92
C VAL A 77 -1.99 -2.17 -27.23
N ARG A 78 -1.18 -2.51 -26.22
CA ARG A 78 0.03 -3.29 -26.48
C ARG A 78 -0.45 -4.68 -26.86
N ARG A 79 -0.46 -4.95 -28.18
CA ARG A 79 -0.59 -6.30 -28.74
C ARG A 79 0.36 -7.22 -27.97
N GLN A 80 -0.17 -8.03 -27.06
CA GLN A 80 0.54 -9.22 -26.63
C GLN A 80 0.60 -10.14 -27.85
N LYS A 81 1.82 -10.42 -28.32
CA LYS A 81 2.02 -11.60 -29.16
C LYS A 81 1.66 -12.79 -28.26
N MET A 82 0.52 -13.40 -28.53
CA MET A 82 0.18 -14.71 -28.01
C MET A 82 1.18 -15.69 -28.63
N LEU A 83 2.21 -16.05 -27.89
CA LEU A 83 3.03 -17.22 -28.21
C LEU A 83 2.26 -18.42 -27.65
N LEU A 84 1.44 -19.02 -28.50
CA LEU A 84 0.87 -20.34 -28.25
C LEU A 84 2.02 -21.35 -28.46
N MET A 85 2.29 -22.18 -27.46
CA MET A 85 3.21 -23.32 -27.54
C MET A 85 2.38 -24.60 -27.56
#